data_AF-A0A0C9SA28-F1
#
_entry.id   AF-A0A0C9SA28-F1
#
_cell.length_a   1.000
_cell.length_b   1.000
_cell.length_c   1.000
_cell.angle_alpha   90.00
_cell.angle_beta   90.00
_cell.angle_gamma   90.00
#
_symmetry.space_group_name_H-M   'P 1'
#
loop_
_entity.id
_entity.type
_entity.pdbx_description
1 polymer ?
#
loop_
_entity_poly.entity_id
_entity_poly.type
_entity_poly.pdbx_seq_one_letter_code
_entity_poly.pdbx_strand_id
1 'polypeptide(L)'
;RSVSPAVAMVREFLLGRQWNGQHRFPDAISTRSPPPPNLPPGPACKLADNYYYTRDARREVGYPKVIVDGTVPLKQIADASKGAMKIPTPGVRYLP
;
A
#
# COMPACT_ATOMS: atom_id res chain seq x y z
N ARG A 1 13.18 33.89 -7.55
CA ARG A 1 13.60 35.10 -8.31
C ARG A 1 13.62 36.32 -7.39
N SER A 2 14.41 37.34 -7.74
CA SER A 2 14.60 38.55 -6.93
C SER A 2 13.37 39.47 -6.97
N VAL A 3 13.01 39.97 -5.79
CA VAL A 3 12.12 41.11 -5.57
C VAL A 3 13.01 42.27 -5.14
N SER A 4 12.58 43.53 -5.33
CA SER A 4 13.37 44.67 -4.84
C SER A 4 13.61 44.53 -3.32
N PRO A 5 14.82 44.88 -2.81
CA PRO A 5 15.16 44.69 -1.40
C PRO A 5 14.18 45.35 -0.42
N ALA A 6 13.64 46.52 -0.78
CA ALA A 6 12.66 47.23 0.03
C ALA A 6 11.34 46.44 0.21
N VAL A 7 10.84 45.82 -0.87
CA VAL A 7 9.60 45.03 -0.81
C VAL A 7 9.85 43.68 -0.12
N ALA A 8 11.04 43.09 -0.29
CA ALA A 8 11.44 41.89 0.43
C ALA A 8 11.46 42.12 1.96
N MET A 9 12.01 43.27 2.39
CA MET A 9 12.05 43.66 3.81
C MET A 9 10.65 43.84 4.41
N VAL A 10 9.76 44.56 3.74
CA VAL A 10 8.37 44.74 4.20
C VAL A 10 7.66 43.39 4.32
N ARG A 11 7.83 42.52 3.33
CA ARG A 11 7.21 41.19 3.32
C ARG A 11 7.72 40.31 4.47
N GLU A 12 9.02 40.25 4.69
CA GLU A 12 9.61 39.41 5.74
C GLU A 12 9.28 39.94 7.14
N PHE A 13 9.22 41.27 7.30
CA PHE A 13 8.76 41.91 8.53
C PHE A 13 7.32 41.52 8.86
N LEU A 14 6.40 41.58 7.90
CA LEU A 14 4.99 41.21 8.12
C LEU A 14 4.80 39.70 8.32
N LEU A 15 5.65 38.86 7.71
CA LEU A 15 5.57 37.40 7.83
C LEU A 15 6.24 36.86 9.10
N GLY A 16 7.11 37.64 9.77
CA GLY A 16 7.88 37.19 10.93
C GLY A 16 8.85 36.04 10.63
N ARG A 17 9.11 35.75 9.35
CA ARG A 17 9.98 34.66 8.88
C ARG A 17 10.56 34.97 7.51
N GLN A 18 11.62 34.25 7.17
CA GLN A 18 12.19 34.26 5.83
C GLN A 18 11.16 33.73 4.82
N TRP A 19 10.99 34.45 3.71
CA TRP A 19 10.02 34.09 2.69
C TRP A 19 10.47 32.84 1.91
N ASN A 20 9.63 31.80 1.93
CA ASN A 20 9.79 30.64 1.05
C ASN A 20 8.95 30.85 -0.22
N GLY A 21 9.60 30.91 -1.38
CA GLY A 21 8.89 31.07 -2.64
C GLY A 21 8.09 29.83 -3.03
N GLN A 22 6.80 30.00 -3.33
CA GLN A 22 5.91 28.94 -3.81
C GLN A 22 6.05 28.68 -5.32
N HIS A 23 6.62 29.64 -6.05
CA HIS A 23 6.82 29.51 -7.49
C HIS A 23 7.97 28.55 -7.78
N ARG A 24 7.73 27.67 -8.76
CA ARG A 24 8.71 26.72 -9.26
C ARG A 24 9.50 27.36 -10.38
N PHE A 25 10.83 27.43 -10.21
CA PHE A 25 11.74 27.99 -11.19
C PHE A 25 12.59 26.87 -11.84
N PRO A 26 13.04 27.04 -13.09
CA PRO A 26 13.76 26.00 -13.85
C PRO A 26 15.02 25.45 -13.18
N ASP A 27 15.68 26.24 -12.33
CA ASP A 27 16.88 25.89 -11.56
C ASP A 27 16.60 25.00 -10.34
N ALA A 28 15.38 25.07 -9.79
CA ALA A 28 14.95 24.31 -8.62
C ALA A 28 14.05 23.11 -8.96
N ILE A 29 13.71 22.91 -10.25
CA ILE A 29 12.93 21.77 -10.73
C ILE A 29 13.77 20.86 -11.61
N SER A 30 13.36 19.61 -11.73
CA SER A 30 13.98 18.69 -12.68
C SER A 30 13.84 19.18 -14.13
N THR A 31 14.79 18.78 -14.98
CA THR A 31 14.74 19.04 -16.42
C THR A 31 13.44 18.51 -17.04
N ARG A 32 12.93 19.21 -18.04
CA ARG A 32 11.78 18.75 -18.85
C ARG A 32 12.15 17.63 -19.82
N SER A 33 13.43 17.49 -20.14
CA SER A 33 13.97 16.45 -21.02
C SER A 33 15.08 15.70 -20.27
N PRO A 34 14.72 14.72 -19.43
CA PRO A 34 15.70 13.88 -18.76
C PRO A 34 16.36 12.91 -19.75
N PRO A 35 17.59 12.43 -19.48
CA PRO A 35 18.20 11.37 -20.26
C PRO A 35 17.39 10.06 -20.16
N PRO A 36 17.52 9.15 -21.13
CA PRO A 36 16.83 7.87 -21.08
C PRO A 36 17.24 7.08 -19.82
N PRO A 37 16.29 6.56 -19.02
CA PRO A 37 16.61 5.81 -17.81
C PRO A 37 17.08 4.39 -18.15
N ASN A 38 18.02 3.87 -17.37
CA ASN A 38 18.38 2.46 -17.36
C ASN A 38 17.78 1.79 -16.11
N LEU A 39 16.63 1.12 -16.28
CA LEU A 39 15.89 0.52 -15.17
C LEU A 39 16.45 -0.88 -14.84
N PRO A 40 16.53 -1.25 -13.54
CA PRO A 40 16.93 -2.60 -13.18
C PRO A 40 15.89 -3.64 -13.66
N PRO A 41 16.33 -4.85 -14.01
CA PRO A 41 15.44 -5.91 -14.43
C PRO A 41 14.56 -6.40 -13.27
N GLY A 42 13.36 -6.89 -13.60
CA GLY A 42 12.48 -7.52 -12.63
C GLY A 42 13.00 -8.88 -12.15
N PRO A 43 12.43 -9.44 -11.06
CA PRO A 43 12.89 -10.70 -10.46
C PRO A 43 12.74 -11.93 -11.37
N ALA A 44 11.84 -11.85 -12.35
CA ALA A 44 11.59 -12.90 -13.34
C ALA A 44 12.39 -12.73 -14.63
N CYS A 45 13.37 -11.82 -14.70
CA CYS A 45 14.30 -11.71 -15.83
C CYS A 45 15.51 -12.63 -15.63
N LYS A 46 15.27 -13.94 -15.52
CA LYS A 46 16.30 -14.98 -15.36
C LYS A 46 16.40 -15.82 -16.62
N LEU A 47 17.63 -16.22 -16.98
CA LEU A 47 17.93 -17.02 -18.18
C LEU A 47 17.59 -18.52 -18.02
N ALA A 48 17.70 -19.04 -16.79
CA ALA A 48 17.42 -20.44 -16.44
C ALA A 48 16.57 -20.51 -15.16
N ASP A 49 16.01 -21.69 -14.87
CA ASP A 49 15.21 -21.97 -13.67
C ASP A 49 14.06 -20.97 -13.42
N ASN A 50 13.36 -20.62 -14.51
CA ASN A 50 12.35 -19.57 -14.52
C ASN A 50 11.11 -19.96 -15.34
N TYR A 51 10.73 -21.23 -15.24
CA TYR A 51 9.51 -21.71 -15.87
C TYR A 51 8.29 -21.01 -15.27
N TYR A 52 7.35 -20.59 -16.12
CA TYR A 52 6.19 -19.83 -15.68
C TYR A 52 5.31 -20.61 -14.69
N TYR A 53 5.22 -21.94 -14.83
CA TYR A 53 4.35 -22.78 -14.01
C TYR A 53 4.71 -22.77 -12.52
N THR A 54 5.97 -22.51 -12.15
CA THR A 54 6.40 -22.48 -10.73
C THR A 54 6.10 -21.16 -10.03
N ARG A 55 5.62 -20.14 -10.76
CA ARG A 55 5.33 -18.80 -10.22
C ARG A 55 3.95 -18.27 -10.64
N ASP A 56 3.10 -19.15 -11.19
CA ASP A 56 1.77 -18.78 -11.68
C ASP A 56 0.74 -18.86 -10.55
N ALA A 57 0.76 -17.86 -9.66
CA ALA A 57 -0.19 -17.77 -8.54
C ALA A 57 -1.66 -17.75 -9.00
N ARG A 58 -1.95 -17.34 -10.25
CA ARG A 58 -3.32 -17.40 -10.80
C ARG A 58 -3.87 -18.83 -10.86
N ARG A 59 -3.01 -19.84 -11.02
CA ARG A 59 -3.39 -21.27 -11.07
C ARG A 59 -3.33 -21.95 -9.70
N GLU A 60 -2.70 -21.32 -8.71
CA GLU A 60 -2.66 -21.81 -7.34
C GLU A 60 -3.96 -21.50 -6.56
N VAL A 61 -4.79 -20.59 -7.07
CA VAL A 61 -6.08 -20.27 -6.49
C VAL A 61 -7.03 -21.46 -6.65
N GLY A 62 -7.27 -22.17 -5.55
CA GLY A 62 -8.30 -23.20 -5.46
C GLY A 62 -9.70 -22.64 -5.21
N TYR A 63 -10.71 -23.49 -5.33
CA TYR A 63 -12.07 -23.17 -4.91
C TYR A 63 -12.12 -22.92 -3.39
N PRO A 64 -13.07 -22.10 -2.91
CA PRO A 64 -13.26 -21.90 -1.49
C PRO A 64 -13.56 -23.23 -0.80
N LYS A 65 -13.00 -23.42 0.40
CA LYS A 65 -13.29 -24.59 1.22
C LYS A 65 -14.71 -24.48 1.78
N VAL A 66 -15.57 -25.41 1.40
CA VAL A 66 -16.94 -25.50 1.91
C VAL A 66 -16.91 -26.10 3.33
N ILE A 67 -17.48 -25.39 4.31
CA ILE A 67 -17.53 -25.81 5.72
C ILE A 67 -18.87 -26.47 6.05
N VAL A 68 -19.96 -26.00 5.42
CA VAL A 68 -21.33 -26.52 5.59
C VAL A 68 -22.03 -26.48 4.24
N ASP A 69 -22.62 -27.61 3.85
CA ASP A 69 -23.50 -27.73 2.67
C ASP A 69 -24.96 -27.89 3.13
N GLY A 70 -25.87 -27.09 2.56
CA GLY A 70 -27.30 -27.12 2.91
C GLY A 70 -28.04 -28.39 2.49
N THR A 71 -27.38 -29.29 1.75
CA THR A 71 -27.90 -30.59 1.30
C THR A 71 -27.56 -31.74 2.25
N VAL A 72 -26.63 -31.54 3.18
CA VAL A 72 -26.24 -32.52 4.20
C VAL A 72 -26.97 -32.17 5.49
N PRO A 73 -27.69 -33.11 6.14
CA PRO A 73 -28.36 -32.82 7.40
C PRO A 73 -27.34 -32.34 8.43
N LEU A 74 -27.58 -31.14 8.97
CA LEU A 74 -26.72 -30.51 9.96
C LEU A 74 -26.68 -31.39 11.22
N LYS A 75 -25.52 -31.97 11.50
CA LYS A 75 -25.29 -32.62 12.80
C LYS A 75 -25.27 -31.53 13.87
N GLN A 76 -26.18 -31.61 14.83
CA GLN A 76 -26.25 -30.70 15.96
C GLN A 76 -24.92 -30.76 16.74
N ILE A 77 -24.23 -29.62 16.85
CA ILE A 77 -22.87 -29.56 17.44
C ILE A 77 -22.91 -29.51 18.99
N ALA A 78 -24.08 -29.27 19.61
CA ALA A 78 -24.23 -29.40 21.08
C ALA A 78 -25.69 -29.53 21.51
N ASP A 79 -25.92 -30.36 22.55
CA ASP A 79 -27.08 -30.27 23.43
C ASP A 79 -26.93 -29.06 24.35
N ALA A 80 -28.01 -28.29 24.53
CA ALA A 80 -28.05 -27.12 25.41
C ALA A 80 -27.81 -27.46 26.91
N SER A 81 -27.63 -28.73 27.26
CA SER A 81 -27.41 -29.25 28.61
C SER A 81 -25.93 -29.28 29.04
N LYS A 82 -24.97 -29.09 28.12
CA LYS A 82 -23.54 -28.97 28.45
C LYS A 82 -23.13 -27.50 28.35
N GLY A 83 -22.68 -26.94 29.49
CA GLY A 83 -22.47 -25.51 29.70
C GLY A 83 -21.69 -24.75 28.61
N ALA A 84 -21.89 -23.43 28.57
CA ALA A 84 -21.49 -22.52 27.49
C ALA A 84 -20.06 -22.75 26.98
N MET A 85 -19.93 -23.26 25.75
CA MET A 85 -18.64 -23.33 25.05
C MET A 85 -18.17 -21.92 24.66
N LYS A 86 -16.87 -21.65 24.80
CA LYS A 86 -16.26 -20.39 24.35
C LYS A 86 -16.37 -20.30 22.82
N ILE A 87 -17.13 -19.33 22.32
CA ILE A 87 -17.30 -19.08 20.88
C ILE A 87 -15.97 -18.51 20.33
N PRO A 88 -15.42 -19.08 19.24
CA PRO A 88 -14.20 -18.56 18.64
C PRO A 88 -14.46 -17.18 18.02
N THR A 89 -13.63 -16.19 18.34
CA THR A 89 -13.66 -14.87 17.69
C THR A 89 -12.75 -14.86 16.46
N PRO A 90 -13.15 -14.23 15.34
CA PRO A 90 -12.27 -14.08 14.19
C PRO A 90 -11.14 -13.10 14.51
N GLY A 91 -9.89 -13.58 14.39
CA GLY A 91 -8.68 -12.77 14.58
C GLY A 91 -8.38 -12.40 16.04
N VAL A 92 -7.29 -11.62 16.20
CA VAL A 92 -6.89 -11.07 17.50
C VAL A 92 -7.60 -9.74 17.72
N ARG A 93 -8.10 -9.48 18.94
CA ARG A 93 -8.70 -8.19 19.29
C ARG A 93 -7.62 -7.09 19.26
N TYR A 94 -7.85 -6.04 18.48
CA TYR A 94 -7.01 -4.84 18.52
C TYR A 94 -7.16 -4.16 19.89
N LEU A 95 -6.05 -3.89 20.56
CA LEU A 95 -5.98 -3.10 21.80
C LEU A 95 -5.32 -1.75 21.46
N PRO A 96 -5.97 -0.61 21.75
CA PRO A 96 -5.39 0.72 21.55
C PRO A 96 -4.27 1.03 22.57
#